data_AF-A0AA35VD96-F1
#
_entry.id   AF-A0AA35VD96-F1
#
_cell.length_a   1.000
_cell.length_b   1.000
_cell.length_c   1.000
_cell.angle_alpha   90.00
_cell.angle_beta   90.00
_cell.angle_gamma   90.00
#
_symmetry.space_group_name_H-M   'P 1'
#
loop_
_entity.id
_entity.type
_entity.pdbx_description
1 polymer ?
#
loop_
_entity_poly.entity_id
_entity_poly.type
_entity_poly.pdbx_seq_one_letter_code
_entity_poly.pdbx_strand_id
1 'polypeptide(L)'
;MALVNPFSSLTSGDKQWVDHISKTLKKQLDINVDTPPLSIFQIPQILKDDKPEVYVPQRIGLGPNHHFRPELYQNMEQNKLTSVKRVLKSNKVQVSEDQVVDKVKEIIPIICACYDLYLDADDDTLAWLFTIDTLFFIDLLGAYIDQQVAIDAKDIIMLENQIPLIVLKEIQNVLSGSFDEAQEDFWESKFGYFCKCHSPFILSKEKIDFSKVNHLLDYMYQSIVTNEESMSPEVYFQKSGSGPSEKDDTLELLEMFIQLMALIPGTKPFLQIFESFMKSFSESIEKMVTAEEIKVPSVSELRDIAGVKFHLSPTDGGIRNINFVGENERSCYLPVITLNIDSEVILRNLVAYEQLMAKKSFTTGYGLELTEYVDFMCGIIDSVKDVWLLREEKIIIGDLGNEDIVKLFNGIGRSQGKMNRVSDLRKTVYQLNKVYQSTPRVWVEKQLRASAKMITFLISISSTLILIREVYLKDYGLNPPNMNLDDIVRTTLSSFFHL
;
A
#
# COMPACT_ATOMS: atom_id res chain seq x y z
N MET A 1 21.30 47.85 -6.91
CA MET A 1 21.93 46.74 -7.65
C MET A 1 20.87 45.68 -7.85
N ALA A 2 20.60 45.32 -9.10
CA ALA A 2 19.50 44.45 -9.50
C ALA A 2 19.65 43.02 -8.96
N LEU A 3 18.51 42.41 -8.62
CA LEU A 3 18.36 40.97 -8.35
C LEU A 3 18.81 40.18 -9.58
N VAL A 4 19.92 39.44 -9.44
CA VAL A 4 20.37 38.49 -10.45
C VAL A 4 19.47 37.26 -10.35
N ASN A 5 18.71 37.04 -11.42
CA ASN A 5 17.81 35.91 -11.61
C ASN A 5 18.62 34.58 -11.61
N PRO A 6 18.24 33.54 -10.83
CA PRO A 6 19.00 32.29 -10.72
C PRO A 6 19.04 31.44 -12.00
N PHE A 7 18.32 31.83 -13.05
CA PHE A 7 18.21 31.09 -14.31
C PHE A 7 19.14 31.61 -15.43
N SER A 8 20.21 32.35 -15.10
CA SER A 8 21.01 33.09 -16.10
C SER A 8 22.25 32.38 -16.65
N SER A 9 22.37 31.05 -16.53
CA SER A 9 23.36 30.30 -17.31
C SER A 9 22.79 28.97 -17.80
N LEU A 10 22.37 28.91 -19.06
CA LEU A 10 22.13 27.66 -19.78
C LEU A 10 23.45 26.89 -19.83
N THR A 11 23.55 25.80 -19.07
CA THR A 11 24.68 24.89 -19.16
C THR A 11 24.44 23.90 -20.30
N SER A 12 25.50 23.37 -20.89
CA SER A 12 25.44 22.46 -22.05
C SER A 12 24.49 21.26 -21.87
N GLY A 13 24.23 20.84 -20.62
CA GLY A 13 23.30 19.76 -20.29
C GLY A 13 21.83 20.16 -20.47
N ASP A 14 21.48 21.42 -20.20
CA ASP A 14 20.11 21.92 -20.31
C ASP A 14 19.64 21.91 -21.76
N LYS A 15 20.56 22.24 -22.70
CA LYS A 15 20.26 22.23 -24.13
C LYS A 15 20.11 20.81 -24.68
N GLN A 16 20.94 19.88 -24.23
CA GLN A 16 20.81 18.45 -24.57
C GLN A 16 19.49 17.87 -24.05
N TRP A 17 19.09 18.24 -22.83
CA TRP A 17 17.79 17.84 -22.29
C TRP A 17 16.62 18.41 -23.11
N VAL A 18 16.64 19.72 -23.44
CA VAL A 18 15.59 20.36 -24.25
C VAL A 18 15.50 19.71 -25.63
N ASP A 19 16.63 19.47 -26.30
CA ASP A 19 16.66 18.85 -27.62
C ASP A 19 16.14 17.41 -27.57
N HIS A 20 16.53 16.65 -26.54
CA HIS A 20 16.06 15.28 -26.33
C HIS A 20 14.55 15.23 -26.04
N ILE A 21 14.06 15.98 -25.05
CA ILE A 21 12.64 15.98 -24.67
C ILE A 21 11.76 16.54 -25.79
N SER A 22 12.21 17.59 -26.50
CA SER A 22 11.46 18.11 -27.66
C SER A 22 11.35 17.05 -28.77
N LYS A 23 12.42 16.30 -29.02
CA LYS A 23 12.42 15.20 -29.99
C LYS A 23 11.49 14.06 -29.56
N THR A 24 11.55 13.66 -28.28
CA THR A 24 10.68 12.62 -27.71
C THR A 24 9.20 13.02 -27.80
N LEU A 25 8.86 14.26 -27.41
CA LEU A 25 7.49 14.77 -27.48
C LEU A 25 6.97 14.81 -28.93
N LYS A 26 7.77 15.30 -29.88
CA LYS A 26 7.40 15.31 -31.30
C LYS A 26 7.16 13.90 -31.82
N LYS A 27 8.06 12.95 -31.52
CA LYS A 27 7.86 11.54 -31.88
C LYS A 27 6.58 10.97 -31.28
N GLN A 28 6.28 11.25 -30.01
CA GLN A 28 5.04 10.79 -29.37
C GLN A 28 3.80 11.37 -30.05
N LEU A 29 3.83 12.64 -30.47
CA LEU A 29 2.72 13.28 -31.18
C LEU A 29 2.56 12.79 -32.64
N ASP A 30 3.64 12.33 -33.27
CA ASP A 30 3.64 11.83 -34.64
C ASP A 30 3.12 10.37 -34.74
N ILE A 31 3.14 9.61 -33.64
CA ILE A 31 2.67 8.22 -33.62
C ILE A 31 1.15 8.20 -33.42
N ASN A 32 0.44 7.61 -34.37
CA ASN A 32 -1.03 7.53 -34.39
C ASN A 32 -1.61 6.43 -33.48
N VAL A 33 -0.89 6.07 -32.41
CA VAL A 33 -1.29 5.05 -31.43
C VAL A 33 -1.55 5.75 -30.10
N ASP A 34 -2.68 5.44 -29.46
CA ASP A 34 -2.99 5.97 -28.14
C ASP A 34 -1.87 5.60 -27.17
N THR A 35 -1.22 6.62 -26.60
CA THR A 35 -0.11 6.43 -25.65
C THR A 35 -0.67 5.86 -24.35
N PRO A 36 -0.28 4.65 -23.93
CA PRO A 36 -0.74 4.09 -22.66
C PRO A 36 -0.30 4.99 -21.49
N PRO A 37 -1.08 5.02 -20.40
CA PRO A 37 -0.70 5.76 -19.21
C PRO A 37 0.57 5.18 -18.56
N LEU A 38 1.22 6.03 -17.79
CA LEU A 38 2.26 5.61 -16.84
C LEU A 38 1.71 4.55 -15.89
N SER A 39 2.28 3.33 -15.92
CA SER A 39 1.75 2.17 -15.21
C SER A 39 2.82 1.23 -14.62
N ILE A 40 4.07 1.32 -15.09
CA ILE A 40 5.18 0.53 -14.57
C ILE A 40 6.06 1.41 -13.69
N PHE A 41 6.00 1.16 -12.38
CA PHE A 41 6.62 2.03 -11.38
C PHE A 41 7.81 1.39 -10.68
N GLN A 42 8.80 2.21 -10.32
CA GLN A 42 9.80 1.85 -9.34
C GLN A 42 9.16 1.74 -7.95
N ILE A 43 9.37 0.58 -7.32
CA ILE A 43 9.02 0.33 -5.94
C ILE A 43 9.92 1.22 -5.06
N PRO A 44 9.35 1.93 -4.07
CA PRO A 44 10.12 2.71 -3.11
C PRO A 44 11.22 1.87 -2.45
N GLN A 45 12.44 2.43 -2.36
CA GLN A 45 13.61 1.70 -1.86
C GLN A 45 13.39 1.14 -0.45
N ILE A 46 12.64 1.84 0.40
CA ILE A 46 12.30 1.39 1.76
C ILE A 46 11.58 0.03 1.75
N LEU A 47 10.69 -0.22 0.78
CA LEU A 47 9.99 -1.50 0.66
C LEU A 47 10.92 -2.60 0.14
N LYS A 48 11.83 -2.25 -0.79
CA LYS A 48 12.84 -3.19 -1.32
C LYS A 48 13.89 -3.56 -0.28
N ASP A 49 14.29 -2.63 0.58
CA ASP A 49 15.27 -2.85 1.65
C ASP A 49 14.69 -3.72 2.78
N ASP A 50 13.39 -3.58 3.06
CA ASP A 50 12.67 -4.39 4.05
C ASP A 50 12.58 -5.86 3.62
N LYS A 51 12.17 -6.11 2.36
CA LYS A 51 12.00 -7.46 1.83
C LYS A 51 12.30 -7.54 0.33
N PRO A 52 13.58 -7.68 -0.08
CA PRO A 52 13.93 -7.63 -1.51
C PRO A 52 13.36 -8.79 -2.32
N GLU A 53 13.22 -9.97 -1.74
CA GLU A 53 12.82 -11.21 -2.41
C GLU A 53 11.39 -11.19 -2.99
N VAL A 54 10.56 -10.23 -2.59
CA VAL A 54 9.18 -10.08 -3.09
C VAL A 54 9.02 -8.95 -4.12
N TYR A 55 10.06 -8.14 -4.34
CA TYR A 55 10.01 -7.01 -5.28
C TYR A 55 11.08 -7.09 -6.37
N VAL A 56 12.10 -7.94 -6.20
CA VAL A 56 13.21 -8.09 -7.13
C VAL A 56 13.19 -9.47 -7.78
N PRO A 57 13.13 -9.57 -9.12
CA PRO A 57 13.12 -10.86 -9.80
C PRO A 57 14.44 -11.60 -9.57
N GLN A 58 14.37 -12.92 -9.44
CA GLN A 58 15.51 -13.77 -9.07
C GLN A 58 16.06 -14.60 -10.22
N ARG A 59 15.23 -14.91 -11.22
CA ARG A 59 15.56 -15.74 -12.36
C ARG A 59 15.26 -15.01 -13.65
N ILE A 60 14.04 -14.51 -13.82
CA ILE A 60 13.55 -13.96 -15.09
C ILE A 60 13.43 -12.44 -14.99
N GLY A 61 14.39 -11.71 -15.54
CA GLY A 61 14.27 -10.27 -15.77
C GLY A 61 13.56 -9.99 -17.10
N LEU A 62 12.55 -9.11 -17.10
CA LEU A 62 11.79 -8.64 -18.25
C LEU A 62 11.80 -7.10 -18.26
N GLY A 63 12.05 -6.54 -19.43
CA GLY A 63 12.11 -5.09 -19.59
C GLY A 63 13.34 -4.46 -18.95
N PRO A 64 13.45 -3.12 -18.97
CA PRO A 64 14.71 -2.41 -18.75
C PRO A 64 15.18 -2.38 -17.29
N ASN A 65 14.29 -2.50 -16.31
CA ASN A 65 14.61 -2.27 -14.90
C ASN A 65 15.59 -3.29 -14.30
N HIS A 66 15.56 -4.52 -14.82
CA HIS A 66 16.34 -5.63 -14.28
C HIS A 66 17.23 -6.32 -15.32
N HIS A 67 17.14 -5.93 -16.60
CA HIS A 67 17.80 -6.64 -17.69
C HIS A 67 19.32 -6.70 -17.54
N PHE A 68 19.98 -5.59 -17.18
CA PHE A 68 21.44 -5.52 -17.10
C PHE A 68 22.02 -6.01 -15.77
N ARG A 69 21.23 -6.69 -14.93
CA ARG A 69 21.75 -7.31 -13.71
C ARG A 69 22.53 -8.58 -14.07
N PRO A 70 23.83 -8.68 -13.73
CA PRO A 70 24.67 -9.80 -14.19
C PRO A 70 24.10 -11.18 -13.86
N GLU A 71 23.51 -11.33 -12.66
CA GLU A 71 22.95 -12.58 -12.15
C GLU A 71 21.77 -13.11 -12.97
N LEU A 72 20.89 -12.21 -13.41
CA LEU A 72 19.70 -12.54 -14.22
C LEU A 72 20.10 -12.72 -15.68
N TYR A 73 20.91 -11.79 -16.19
CA TYR A 73 21.33 -11.76 -17.58
C TYR A 73 22.11 -13.03 -17.96
N GLN A 74 23.16 -13.36 -17.20
CA GLN A 74 24.07 -14.46 -17.55
C GLN A 74 23.36 -15.82 -17.59
N ASN A 75 22.37 -16.03 -16.72
CA ASN A 75 21.70 -17.32 -16.59
C ASN A 75 20.49 -17.49 -17.52
N MET A 76 19.85 -16.39 -17.96
CA MET A 76 18.62 -16.47 -18.76
C MET A 76 18.74 -16.06 -20.22
N GLU A 77 19.78 -15.32 -20.62
CA GLU A 77 19.84 -14.76 -21.98
C GLU A 77 19.82 -15.83 -23.08
N GLN A 78 20.56 -16.94 -22.89
CA GLN A 78 20.56 -18.04 -23.87
C GLN A 78 19.20 -18.73 -23.99
N ASN A 79 18.43 -18.79 -22.89
CA ASN A 79 17.06 -19.32 -22.93
C ASN A 79 16.14 -18.38 -23.70
N LYS A 80 16.24 -17.05 -23.47
CA LYS A 80 15.49 -16.05 -24.23
C LYS A 80 15.78 -16.12 -25.72
N LEU A 81 17.05 -16.18 -26.11
CA LEU A 81 17.44 -16.33 -27.52
C LEU A 81 16.94 -17.64 -28.14
N THR A 82 16.84 -18.71 -27.34
CA THR A 82 16.26 -19.99 -27.80
C THR A 82 14.76 -19.88 -28.04
N SER A 83 14.04 -19.16 -27.16
CA SER A 83 12.62 -18.84 -27.33
C SER A 83 12.38 -17.97 -28.56
N VAL A 84 13.15 -16.91 -28.75
CA VAL A 84 13.12 -16.05 -29.95
C VAL A 84 13.24 -16.91 -31.22
N LYS A 85 14.26 -17.77 -31.29
CA LYS A 85 14.46 -18.68 -32.43
C LYS A 85 13.26 -19.61 -32.66
N ARG A 86 12.60 -20.08 -31.60
CA ARG A 86 11.43 -20.96 -31.70
C ARG A 86 10.24 -20.20 -32.27
N VAL A 87 9.94 -19.03 -31.72
CA VAL A 87 8.81 -18.20 -32.17
C VAL A 87 8.98 -17.78 -33.63
N LEU A 88 10.15 -17.28 -34.02
CA LEU A 88 10.41 -16.86 -35.40
C LEU A 88 10.33 -18.04 -36.39
N LYS A 89 10.86 -19.22 -36.03
CA LYS A 89 10.76 -20.42 -36.89
C LYS A 89 9.33 -20.90 -37.07
N SER A 90 8.54 -20.88 -35.99
CA SER A 90 7.14 -21.34 -36.01
C SER A 90 6.25 -20.45 -36.88
N ASN A 91 6.57 -19.16 -37.00
CA ASN A 91 5.80 -18.19 -37.81
C ASN A 91 6.17 -18.19 -39.32
N LYS A 92 6.85 -19.24 -39.80
CA LYS A 92 7.37 -19.42 -41.17
C LYS A 92 8.37 -18.32 -41.58
N VAL A 93 9.22 -18.64 -42.55
CA VAL A 93 10.46 -17.92 -42.96
C VAL A 93 10.24 -16.47 -43.48
N GLN A 94 9.05 -15.87 -43.33
CA GLN A 94 8.75 -14.56 -43.92
C GLN A 94 9.18 -13.35 -43.09
N VAL A 95 9.34 -13.49 -41.78
CA VAL A 95 9.65 -12.37 -40.88
C VAL A 95 11.10 -12.45 -40.40
N SER A 96 11.90 -11.42 -40.68
CA SER A 96 13.26 -11.32 -40.11
C SER A 96 13.22 -10.73 -38.70
N GLU A 97 14.23 -11.05 -37.88
CA GLU A 97 14.44 -10.41 -36.57
C GLU A 97 14.52 -8.89 -36.69
N ASP A 98 15.24 -8.38 -37.69
CA ASP A 98 15.36 -6.94 -37.95
C ASP A 98 14.00 -6.27 -38.22
N GLN A 99 13.08 -6.94 -38.93
CA GLN A 99 11.74 -6.39 -39.21
C GLN A 99 10.93 -6.19 -37.92
N VAL A 100 11.03 -7.13 -36.97
CA VAL A 100 10.34 -7.01 -35.68
C VAL A 100 10.96 -5.89 -34.86
N VAL A 101 12.29 -5.83 -34.79
CA VAL A 101 13.03 -4.81 -34.05
C VAL A 101 12.76 -3.42 -34.60
N ASP A 102 12.76 -3.24 -35.93
CA ASP A 102 12.48 -1.97 -36.58
C ASP A 102 11.08 -1.44 -36.21
N LYS A 103 10.08 -2.33 -36.12
CA LYS A 103 8.71 -1.96 -35.72
C LYS A 103 8.62 -1.57 -34.25
N VAL A 104 9.28 -2.32 -33.36
CA VAL A 104 9.38 -1.94 -31.94
C VAL A 104 10.12 -0.60 -31.79
N LYS A 105 11.16 -0.36 -32.59
CA LYS A 105 11.93 0.89 -32.57
C LYS A 105 11.08 2.12 -32.88
N GLU A 106 10.09 2.01 -33.78
CA GLU A 106 9.15 3.09 -34.11
C GLU A 106 8.35 3.56 -32.89
N ILE A 107 8.05 2.65 -31.95
CA ILE A 107 7.19 2.94 -30.78
C ILE A 107 7.95 3.09 -29.46
N ILE A 108 9.29 3.06 -29.45
CA ILE A 108 10.11 3.26 -28.23
C ILE A 108 9.72 4.50 -27.41
N PRO A 109 9.47 5.68 -28.01
CA PRO A 109 9.05 6.85 -27.25
C PRO A 109 7.75 6.65 -26.47
N ILE A 110 6.82 5.82 -26.98
CA ILE A 110 5.58 5.45 -26.29
C ILE A 110 5.88 4.44 -25.20
N ILE A 111 6.66 3.40 -25.50
CA ILE A 111 7.04 2.36 -24.53
C ILE A 111 7.70 2.99 -23.30
N CYS A 112 8.62 3.95 -23.51
CA CYS A 112 9.30 4.66 -22.42
C CYS A 112 8.32 5.46 -21.54
N ALA A 113 7.22 5.98 -22.10
CA ALA A 113 6.23 6.75 -21.34
C ALA A 113 5.44 5.88 -20.33
N CYS A 114 5.45 4.56 -20.52
CA CYS A 114 4.81 3.62 -19.60
C CYS A 114 5.60 3.43 -18.29
N TYR A 115 6.88 3.84 -18.24
CA TYR A 115 7.80 3.67 -17.10
C TYR A 115 7.98 4.97 -16.32
N ASP A 116 8.11 4.87 -14.99
CA ASP A 116 8.24 6.05 -14.12
C ASP A 116 9.66 6.58 -13.95
N LEU A 117 10.59 6.06 -14.74
CA LEU A 117 11.99 6.42 -14.73
C LEU A 117 12.52 6.70 -16.13
N TYR A 118 13.61 7.45 -16.18
CA TYR A 118 14.32 7.71 -17.42
C TYR A 118 15.16 6.49 -17.82
N LEU A 119 14.86 5.90 -18.97
CA LEU A 119 15.64 4.77 -19.51
C LEU A 119 16.92 5.29 -20.17
N ASP A 120 18.06 5.10 -19.51
CA ASP A 120 19.38 5.53 -19.98
C ASP A 120 19.99 4.52 -20.98
N ALA A 121 19.30 4.34 -22.11
CA ALA A 121 19.73 3.53 -23.24
C ALA A 121 19.22 4.13 -24.54
N ASP A 122 19.94 3.91 -25.64
CA ASP A 122 19.54 4.39 -26.96
C ASP A 122 18.35 3.58 -27.53
N ASP A 123 17.64 4.17 -28.50
CA ASP A 123 16.46 3.56 -29.12
C ASP A 123 16.74 2.16 -29.72
N ASP A 124 17.96 1.90 -30.24
CA ASP A 124 18.32 0.59 -30.80
C ASP A 124 18.49 -0.46 -29.70
N THR A 125 19.22 -0.12 -28.63
CA THR A 125 19.38 -0.99 -27.47
C THR A 125 18.03 -1.35 -26.84
N LEU A 126 17.15 -0.35 -26.66
CA LEU A 126 15.82 -0.58 -26.11
C LEU A 126 14.94 -1.43 -27.05
N ALA A 127 15.00 -1.21 -28.37
CA ALA A 127 14.23 -2.00 -29.32
C ALA A 127 14.61 -3.49 -29.28
N TRP A 128 15.90 -3.81 -29.23
CA TRP A 128 16.37 -5.19 -29.07
C TRP A 128 15.95 -5.81 -27.75
N LEU A 129 16.11 -5.07 -26.66
CA LEU A 129 15.69 -5.49 -25.32
C LEU A 129 14.21 -5.89 -25.30
N PHE A 130 13.33 -4.97 -25.70
CA PHE A 130 11.89 -5.21 -25.67
C PHE A 130 11.47 -6.32 -26.63
N THR A 131 12.11 -6.42 -27.79
CA THR A 131 11.83 -7.48 -28.76
C THR A 131 12.18 -8.87 -28.19
N ILE A 132 13.37 -9.04 -27.64
CA ILE A 132 13.83 -10.32 -27.08
C ILE A 132 12.95 -10.72 -25.89
N ASP A 133 12.72 -9.81 -24.95
CA ASP A 133 11.97 -10.12 -23.73
C ASP A 133 10.50 -10.42 -24.02
N THR A 134 9.89 -9.71 -24.98
CA THR A 134 8.49 -9.95 -25.37
C THR A 134 8.33 -11.25 -26.16
N LEU A 135 9.24 -11.56 -27.09
CA LEU A 135 9.22 -12.85 -27.81
C LEU A 135 9.45 -14.03 -26.85
N PHE A 136 10.33 -13.87 -25.87
CA PHE A 136 10.48 -14.84 -24.78
C PHE A 136 9.19 -14.97 -23.98
N PHE A 137 8.54 -13.88 -23.60
CA PHE A 137 7.27 -13.89 -22.87
C PHE A 137 6.15 -14.58 -23.67
N ILE A 138 6.06 -14.34 -24.98
CA ILE A 138 5.12 -15.01 -25.90
C ILE A 138 5.33 -16.53 -25.88
N ASP A 139 6.58 -16.99 -26.02
CA ASP A 139 6.95 -18.40 -26.00
C ASP A 139 6.67 -19.04 -24.64
N LEU A 140 6.98 -18.32 -23.55
CA LEU A 140 6.79 -18.77 -22.19
C LEU A 140 5.30 -18.97 -21.87
N LEU A 141 4.44 -18.00 -22.19
CA LEU A 141 2.99 -18.13 -22.02
C LEU A 141 2.40 -19.21 -22.94
N GLY A 142 2.93 -19.36 -24.15
CA GLY A 142 2.58 -20.47 -25.03
C GLY A 142 2.87 -21.83 -24.40
N ALA A 143 4.12 -22.06 -23.97
CA ALA A 143 4.53 -23.30 -23.33
C ALA A 143 3.78 -23.57 -22.02
N TYR A 144 3.50 -22.53 -21.22
CA TYR A 144 2.74 -22.65 -19.98
C TYR A 144 1.34 -23.23 -20.22
N ILE A 145 0.64 -22.71 -21.22
CA ILE A 145 -0.76 -23.08 -21.49
C ILE A 145 -0.84 -24.38 -22.29
N ASP A 146 -0.02 -24.50 -23.33
CA ASP A 146 -0.13 -25.61 -24.29
C ASP A 146 0.52 -26.89 -23.77
N GLN A 147 1.53 -26.76 -22.89
CA GLN A 147 2.36 -27.88 -22.42
C GLN A 147 2.34 -28.05 -20.90
N GLN A 148 1.60 -27.19 -20.15
CA GLN A 148 1.51 -27.22 -18.69
C GLN A 148 2.88 -27.19 -17.99
N VAL A 149 3.86 -26.52 -18.60
CA VAL A 149 5.21 -26.38 -18.06
C VAL A 149 5.15 -25.46 -16.85
N ALA A 150 5.73 -25.86 -15.71
CA ALA A 150 5.83 -24.96 -14.55
C ALA A 150 6.65 -23.70 -14.90
N ILE A 151 6.11 -22.53 -14.60
CA ILE A 151 6.79 -21.24 -14.77
C ILE A 151 7.03 -20.57 -13.42
N ASP A 152 8.11 -19.79 -13.33
CA ASP A 152 8.39 -18.93 -12.18
C ASP A 152 7.47 -17.69 -12.23
N ALA A 153 6.17 -17.90 -12.02
CA ALA A 153 5.14 -16.86 -12.11
C ALA A 153 5.42 -15.65 -11.19
N LYS A 154 6.08 -15.90 -10.06
CA LYS A 154 6.48 -14.86 -9.10
C LYS A 154 7.35 -13.77 -9.70
N ASP A 155 8.27 -14.09 -10.63
CA ASP A 155 9.15 -13.09 -11.24
C ASP A 155 8.37 -12.31 -12.30
N ILE A 156 7.53 -13.00 -13.07
CA ILE A 156 6.76 -12.45 -14.19
C ILE A 156 5.72 -11.42 -13.71
N ILE A 157 5.19 -11.58 -12.49
CA ILE A 157 4.12 -10.72 -11.96
C ILE A 157 4.63 -9.48 -11.20
N MET A 158 5.95 -9.35 -10.95
CA MET A 158 6.49 -8.23 -10.18
C MET A 158 6.31 -6.90 -10.92
N LEU A 159 5.98 -5.82 -10.20
CA LEU A 159 5.66 -4.52 -10.78
C LEU A 159 6.81 -3.92 -11.59
N GLU A 160 8.05 -4.00 -11.09
CA GLU A 160 9.22 -3.50 -11.83
C GLU A 160 9.60 -4.39 -13.03
N ASN A 161 9.03 -5.60 -13.14
CA ASN A 161 9.38 -6.62 -14.12
C ASN A 161 8.29 -6.83 -15.19
N GLN A 162 7.57 -5.77 -15.52
CA GLN A 162 6.48 -5.80 -16.51
C GLN A 162 6.95 -5.32 -17.89
N ILE A 163 6.28 -5.83 -18.93
CA ILE A 163 6.38 -5.34 -20.32
C ILE A 163 5.04 -4.70 -20.69
N PRO A 164 5.01 -3.47 -21.22
CA PRO A 164 3.80 -2.86 -21.73
C PRO A 164 3.13 -3.71 -22.81
N LEU A 165 1.81 -3.90 -22.71
CA LEU A 165 1.03 -4.74 -23.63
C LEU A 165 1.14 -4.26 -25.09
N ILE A 166 1.31 -2.95 -25.30
CA ILE A 166 1.53 -2.37 -26.63
C ILE A 166 2.71 -3.02 -27.38
N VAL A 167 3.78 -3.44 -26.67
CA VAL A 167 4.92 -4.13 -27.29
C VAL A 167 4.50 -5.50 -27.81
N LEU A 168 3.71 -6.23 -27.03
CA LEU A 168 3.16 -7.52 -27.44
C LEU A 168 2.24 -7.36 -28.65
N LYS A 169 1.36 -6.36 -28.65
CA LYS A 169 0.47 -6.08 -29.80
C LYS A 169 1.28 -5.78 -31.07
N GLU A 170 2.31 -4.95 -30.97
CA GLU A 170 3.15 -4.60 -32.12
C GLU A 170 3.90 -5.81 -32.68
N ILE A 171 4.49 -6.64 -31.82
CA ILE A 171 5.18 -7.85 -32.28
C ILE A 171 4.19 -8.85 -32.88
N GLN A 172 3.01 -9.03 -32.29
CA GLN A 172 1.99 -9.93 -32.82
C GLN A 172 1.40 -9.43 -34.15
N ASN A 173 1.26 -8.12 -34.34
CA ASN A 173 0.95 -7.50 -35.63
C ASN A 173 1.94 -7.96 -36.72
N VAL A 174 3.24 -7.94 -36.42
CA VAL A 174 4.28 -8.33 -37.38
C VAL A 174 4.28 -9.85 -37.63
N LEU A 175 4.12 -10.66 -36.59
CA LEU A 175 4.15 -12.13 -36.71
C LEU A 175 2.91 -12.70 -37.42
N SER A 176 1.73 -12.16 -37.14
CA SER A 176 0.44 -12.68 -37.63
C SER A 176 -0.10 -11.90 -38.83
N GLY A 177 0.53 -10.78 -39.20
CA GLY A 177 0.10 -9.86 -40.26
C GLY A 177 -0.95 -8.84 -39.83
N SER A 178 -1.71 -9.12 -38.78
CA SER A 178 -2.62 -8.18 -38.10
C SER A 178 -2.95 -8.65 -36.68
N PHE A 179 -3.22 -7.71 -35.79
CA PHE A 179 -3.72 -7.91 -34.44
C PHE A 179 -5.18 -7.44 -34.42
N ASP A 180 -6.08 -8.39 -34.69
CA ASP A 180 -7.52 -8.17 -34.73
C ASP A 180 -8.19 -8.60 -33.41
N GLU A 181 -9.53 -8.48 -33.35
CA GLU A 181 -10.33 -8.87 -32.19
C GLU A 181 -10.13 -10.36 -31.82
N ALA A 182 -9.88 -11.24 -32.80
CA ALA A 182 -9.62 -12.65 -32.54
C ALA A 182 -8.25 -12.87 -31.87
N GLN A 183 -7.23 -12.07 -32.23
CA GLN A 183 -5.94 -12.07 -31.52
C GLN A 183 -6.09 -11.47 -30.11
N GLU A 184 -6.91 -10.44 -29.94
CA GLU A 184 -7.19 -9.88 -28.60
C GLU A 184 -7.84 -10.91 -27.69
N ASP A 185 -8.92 -11.56 -28.12
CA ASP A 185 -9.59 -12.63 -27.36
C ASP A 185 -8.61 -13.80 -27.06
N PHE A 186 -7.75 -14.15 -28.02
CA PHE A 186 -6.72 -15.18 -27.83
C PHE A 186 -5.75 -14.80 -26.71
N TRP A 187 -5.19 -13.59 -26.72
CA TRP A 187 -4.24 -13.14 -25.71
C TRP A 187 -4.90 -12.85 -24.35
N GLU A 188 -6.12 -12.33 -24.35
CA GLU A 188 -6.94 -12.18 -23.14
C GLU A 188 -7.12 -13.55 -22.48
N SER A 189 -7.43 -14.60 -23.24
CA SER A 189 -7.60 -15.96 -22.69
C SER A 189 -6.31 -16.48 -22.02
N LYS A 190 -5.13 -16.14 -22.56
CA LYS A 190 -3.84 -16.53 -21.99
C LYS A 190 -3.54 -15.79 -20.69
N PHE A 191 -3.80 -14.49 -20.67
CA PHE A 191 -3.66 -13.65 -19.47
C PHE A 191 -4.64 -14.10 -18.39
N GLY A 192 -5.90 -14.37 -18.77
CA GLY A 192 -6.94 -14.91 -17.91
C GLY A 192 -6.56 -16.26 -17.30
N TYR A 193 -6.01 -17.18 -18.10
CA TYR A 193 -5.54 -18.47 -17.59
C TYR A 193 -4.40 -18.30 -16.57
N PHE A 194 -3.37 -17.51 -16.90
CA PHE A 194 -2.27 -17.22 -15.98
C PHE A 194 -2.81 -16.63 -14.66
N CYS A 195 -3.68 -15.63 -14.74
CA CYS A 195 -4.22 -14.97 -13.56
C CYS A 195 -5.09 -15.92 -12.74
N LYS A 196 -5.88 -16.80 -13.39
CA LYS A 196 -6.71 -17.79 -12.70
C LYS A 196 -5.87 -18.82 -11.93
N CYS A 197 -4.70 -19.18 -12.46
CA CYS A 197 -3.80 -20.14 -11.83
C CYS A 197 -3.02 -19.54 -10.65
N HIS A 198 -2.68 -18.25 -10.72
CA HIS A 198 -1.75 -17.63 -9.78
C HIS A 198 -2.38 -16.62 -8.81
N SER A 199 -3.50 -15.99 -9.17
CA SER A 199 -4.17 -15.02 -8.32
C SER A 199 -4.62 -15.67 -7.00
N PRO A 200 -4.38 -15.03 -5.85
CA PRO A 200 -4.92 -15.50 -4.58
C PRO A 200 -6.44 -15.30 -4.47
N PHE A 201 -7.04 -14.51 -5.38
CA PHE A 201 -8.46 -14.18 -5.39
C PHE A 201 -9.20 -14.84 -6.56
N ILE A 202 -10.49 -15.09 -6.34
CA ILE A 202 -11.42 -15.39 -7.44
C ILE A 202 -11.52 -14.18 -8.36
N LEU A 203 -11.27 -14.39 -9.64
CA LEU A 203 -11.35 -13.36 -10.68
C LEU A 203 -12.80 -13.09 -11.06
N SER A 204 -13.06 -11.86 -11.52
CA SER A 204 -14.35 -11.45 -12.03
C SER A 204 -14.79 -12.28 -13.23
N LYS A 205 -16.12 -12.48 -13.31
CA LYS A 205 -16.78 -13.08 -14.47
C LYS A 205 -17.06 -12.04 -15.56
N GLU A 206 -16.89 -10.75 -15.25
CA GLU A 206 -17.04 -9.66 -16.22
C GLU A 206 -15.92 -9.69 -17.25
N LYS A 207 -16.26 -9.42 -18.52
CA LYS A 207 -15.26 -9.31 -19.59
C LYS A 207 -14.45 -8.03 -19.36
N ILE A 208 -13.13 -8.17 -19.33
CA ILE A 208 -12.22 -7.03 -19.26
C ILE A 208 -12.02 -6.51 -20.66
N ASP A 209 -12.01 -5.19 -20.82
CA ASP A 209 -11.63 -4.57 -22.08
C ASP A 209 -10.11 -4.70 -22.26
N PHE A 210 -9.67 -5.79 -22.90
CA PHE A 210 -8.25 -6.08 -23.13
C PHE A 210 -7.54 -4.98 -23.94
N SER A 211 -8.28 -4.14 -24.67
CA SER A 211 -7.72 -2.99 -25.37
C SER A 211 -7.13 -1.93 -24.42
N LYS A 212 -7.64 -1.84 -23.19
CA LYS A 212 -7.25 -0.86 -22.16
C LYS A 212 -6.24 -1.37 -21.14
N VAL A 213 -5.83 -2.63 -21.26
CA VAL A 213 -4.91 -3.28 -20.33
C VAL A 213 -3.48 -2.78 -20.59
N ASN A 214 -2.79 -2.38 -19.53
CA ASN A 214 -1.44 -1.81 -19.65
C ASN A 214 -0.35 -2.89 -19.70
N HIS A 215 -0.46 -3.93 -18.88
CA HIS A 215 0.48 -5.05 -18.76
C HIS A 215 -0.15 -6.20 -17.95
N LEU A 216 0.56 -7.31 -17.73
CA LEU A 216 0.03 -8.51 -17.06
C LEU A 216 -0.44 -8.25 -15.63
N LEU A 217 0.37 -7.58 -14.80
CA LEU A 217 -0.02 -7.23 -13.43
C LEU A 217 -1.27 -6.34 -13.38
N ASP A 218 -1.43 -5.41 -14.33
CA ASP A 218 -2.62 -4.58 -14.46
C ASP A 218 -3.85 -5.41 -14.83
N TYR A 219 -3.71 -6.36 -15.77
CA TYR A 219 -4.79 -7.31 -16.08
C TYR A 219 -5.23 -8.10 -14.84
N MET A 220 -4.29 -8.61 -14.05
CA MET A 220 -4.59 -9.32 -12.81
C MET A 220 -5.33 -8.41 -11.82
N TYR A 221 -4.84 -7.19 -11.61
CA TYR A 221 -5.48 -6.19 -10.76
C TYR A 221 -6.92 -5.90 -11.20
N GLN A 222 -7.14 -5.58 -12.48
CA GLN A 222 -8.48 -5.32 -13.02
C GLN A 222 -9.39 -6.55 -12.88
N SER A 223 -8.85 -7.76 -13.10
CA SER A 223 -9.60 -9.02 -12.91
C SER A 223 -10.05 -9.24 -11.48
N ILE A 224 -9.31 -8.72 -10.49
CA ILE A 224 -9.67 -8.84 -9.06
C ILE A 224 -10.71 -7.78 -8.69
N VAL A 225 -10.51 -6.54 -9.14
CA VAL A 225 -11.27 -5.37 -8.70
C VAL A 225 -12.57 -5.15 -9.51
N THR A 226 -12.76 -5.75 -10.68
CA THR A 226 -13.96 -5.49 -11.52
C THR A 226 -15.13 -6.45 -11.23
N ASN A 227 -15.41 -6.77 -9.97
CA ASN A 227 -16.60 -7.56 -9.57
C ASN A 227 -17.73 -6.61 -9.10
N GLU A 228 -18.88 -6.47 -9.78
CA GLU A 228 -20.03 -5.60 -9.40
C GLU A 228 -20.23 -5.45 -7.86
N GLU A 229 -20.47 -4.27 -7.26
CA GLU A 229 -21.45 -3.22 -7.61
C GLU A 229 -20.87 -1.82 -7.92
N SER A 230 -21.57 -1.14 -8.83
CA SER A 230 -21.37 0.20 -9.37
C SER A 230 -21.07 1.32 -8.36
N MET A 231 -20.07 2.14 -8.70
CA MET A 231 -20.15 3.59 -8.95
C MET A 231 -18.72 4.09 -8.89
N SER A 232 -18.19 4.54 -10.03
CA SER A 232 -16.95 5.29 -10.13
C SER A 232 -17.19 6.73 -9.66
N PRO A 233 -16.43 7.24 -8.68
CA PRO A 233 -16.35 8.66 -8.45
C PRO A 233 -14.90 9.15 -8.57
N GLU A 234 -14.74 10.30 -9.21
CA GLU A 234 -13.47 11.00 -9.37
C GLU A 234 -12.80 11.29 -8.02
N VAL A 235 -11.50 11.02 -7.96
CA VAL A 235 -10.65 11.22 -6.79
C VAL A 235 -10.07 12.63 -6.83
N TYR A 236 -10.27 13.39 -5.75
CA TYR A 236 -9.59 14.68 -5.54
C TYR A 236 -8.71 14.59 -4.29
N PHE A 237 -7.41 14.83 -4.46
CA PHE A 237 -6.48 14.98 -3.35
C PHE A 237 -6.67 16.33 -2.67
N GLN A 238 -7.20 16.34 -1.45
CA GLN A 238 -7.14 17.52 -0.60
C GLN A 238 -5.72 17.70 -0.08
N LYS A 239 -5.09 18.83 -0.45
CA LYS A 239 -3.93 19.34 0.26
C LYS A 239 -4.27 19.48 1.74
N SER A 240 -3.35 19.03 2.60
CA SER A 240 -3.42 19.14 4.06
C SER A 240 -3.93 20.51 4.51
N GLY A 241 -5.19 20.54 4.91
CA GLY A 241 -5.86 21.69 5.52
C GLY A 241 -6.68 21.17 6.71
N SER A 242 -6.41 21.76 7.87
CA SER A 242 -7.03 21.48 9.16
C SER A 242 -8.56 21.55 9.12
N GLY A 243 -9.24 20.41 9.37
CA GLY A 243 -10.65 20.37 9.78
C GLY A 243 -10.79 20.48 11.30
N PRO A 244 -11.96 20.89 11.81
CA PRO A 244 -12.12 21.38 13.19
C PRO A 244 -12.02 20.22 14.20
N SER A 245 -11.17 20.38 15.21
CA SER A 245 -11.04 19.42 16.30
C SER A 245 -12.25 19.49 17.22
N GLU A 246 -12.76 18.32 17.62
CA GLU A 246 -13.55 18.22 18.84
C GLU A 246 -12.73 18.76 20.01
N LYS A 247 -13.36 19.55 20.88
CA LYS A 247 -12.71 20.11 22.07
C LYS A 247 -12.37 18.96 23.02
N ASP A 248 -11.10 18.87 23.35
CA ASP A 248 -10.51 17.82 24.17
C ASP A 248 -10.66 18.20 25.66
N ASP A 249 -11.49 17.46 26.40
CA ASP A 249 -11.72 17.62 27.85
C ASP A 249 -10.42 17.53 28.67
N THR A 250 -9.33 17.01 28.09
CA THR A 250 -8.01 16.96 28.73
C THR A 250 -7.29 18.32 28.75
N LEU A 251 -7.56 19.23 27.80
CA LEU A 251 -6.97 20.58 27.79
C LEU A 251 -7.54 21.48 28.90
N GLU A 252 -8.83 21.36 29.23
CA GLU A 252 -9.44 22.12 30.34
C GLU A 252 -8.87 21.69 31.70
N LEU A 253 -8.65 20.39 31.92
CA LEU A 253 -8.00 19.88 33.13
C LEU A 253 -6.53 20.33 33.24
N LEU A 254 -5.84 20.47 32.10
CA LEU A 254 -4.46 20.96 32.03
C LEU A 254 -4.36 22.46 32.37
N GLU A 255 -5.25 23.28 31.82
CA GLU A 255 -5.31 24.71 32.13
C GLU A 255 -5.61 24.96 33.61
N MET A 256 -6.55 24.18 34.17
CA MET A 256 -6.88 24.23 35.60
C MET A 256 -5.67 23.87 36.49
N PHE A 257 -4.86 22.88 36.08
CA PHE A 257 -3.68 22.45 36.83
C PHE A 257 -2.52 23.47 36.74
N ILE A 258 -2.31 24.09 35.58
CA ILE A 258 -1.33 25.16 35.37
C ILE A 258 -1.67 26.39 36.24
N GLN A 259 -2.96 26.75 36.29
CA GLN A 259 -3.44 27.85 37.13
C GLN A 259 -3.23 27.57 38.63
N LEU A 260 -3.46 26.33 39.08
CA LEU A 260 -3.20 25.91 40.47
C LEU A 260 -1.71 25.99 40.84
N MET A 261 -0.81 25.56 39.94
CA MET A 261 0.63 25.56 40.17
C MET A 261 1.26 26.97 40.14
N ALA A 262 0.65 27.92 39.42
CA ALA A 262 1.07 29.32 39.35
C ALA A 262 0.79 30.11 40.64
N LEU A 263 -0.07 29.61 41.53
CA LEU A 263 -0.42 30.24 42.81
C LEU A 263 0.60 29.97 43.93
N ILE A 264 1.57 29.07 43.70
CA ILE A 264 2.61 28.71 44.67
C ILE A 264 3.89 29.53 44.37
N PRO A 265 4.36 30.42 45.26
CA PRO A 265 5.57 31.22 45.03
C PRO A 265 6.81 30.33 44.92
N GLY A 266 7.61 30.53 43.85
CA GLY A 266 8.86 29.78 43.61
C GLY A 266 8.75 28.63 42.60
N THR A 267 7.59 28.35 42.03
CA THR A 267 7.37 27.24 41.06
C THR A 267 7.70 27.59 39.59
N LYS A 268 8.04 28.85 39.29
CA LYS A 268 8.38 29.30 37.93
C LYS A 268 9.42 28.45 37.18
N PRO A 269 10.53 28.00 37.80
CA PRO A 269 11.49 27.12 37.12
C PRO A 269 10.89 25.74 36.78
N PHE A 270 9.98 25.24 37.62
CA PHE A 270 9.34 23.93 37.43
C PHE A 270 8.22 23.97 36.39
N LEU A 271 7.51 25.09 36.24
CA LEU A 271 6.53 25.31 35.16
C LEU A 271 7.20 25.21 33.78
N GLN A 272 8.39 25.79 33.59
CA GLN A 272 9.11 25.71 32.32
C GLN A 272 9.56 24.27 31.98
N ILE A 273 10.00 23.50 32.98
CA ILE A 273 10.37 22.09 32.79
C ILE A 273 9.14 21.24 32.48
N PHE A 274 8.03 21.47 33.19
CA PHE A 274 6.76 20.78 32.97
C PHE A 274 6.15 21.12 31.60
N GLU A 275 6.15 22.38 31.18
CA GLU A 275 5.74 22.82 29.84
C GLU A 275 6.58 22.16 28.74
N SER A 276 7.91 22.06 28.92
CA SER A 276 8.79 21.39 27.96
C SER A 276 8.55 19.88 27.89
N PHE A 277 8.29 19.23 29.03
CA PHE A 277 8.00 17.80 29.08
C PHE A 277 6.63 17.49 28.47
N MET A 278 5.62 18.30 28.78
CA MET A 278 4.27 18.15 28.23
C MET A 278 4.19 18.50 26.76
N LYS A 279 4.99 19.45 26.28
CA LYS A 279 5.14 19.72 24.84
C LYS A 279 5.78 18.54 24.13
N SER A 280 6.83 17.93 24.69
CA SER A 280 7.43 16.71 24.14
C SER A 280 6.48 15.50 24.20
N PHE A 281 5.63 15.43 25.22
CA PHE A 281 4.62 14.38 25.38
C PHE A 281 3.43 14.58 24.42
N SER A 282 2.98 15.83 24.24
CA SER A 282 1.96 16.24 23.26
C SER A 282 2.46 16.03 21.82
N GLU A 283 3.71 16.38 21.50
CA GLU A 283 4.34 16.08 20.21
C GLU A 283 4.51 14.57 19.99
N SER A 284 4.70 13.78 21.06
CA SER A 284 4.72 12.31 21.00
C SER A 284 3.32 11.70 20.84
N ILE A 285 2.29 12.32 21.41
CA ILE A 285 0.88 11.94 21.22
C ILE A 285 0.38 12.38 19.83
N GLU A 286 0.76 13.55 19.32
CA GLU A 286 0.47 14.00 17.95
C GLU A 286 1.16 13.10 16.91
N LYS A 287 2.41 12.66 17.18
CA LYS A 287 3.07 11.62 16.37
C LYS A 287 2.40 10.24 16.47
N MET A 288 1.64 9.97 17.52
CA MET A 288 0.79 8.77 17.63
C MET A 288 -0.59 8.94 16.98
N VAL A 289 -1.01 10.17 16.63
CA VAL A 289 -2.37 10.48 16.15
C VAL A 289 -2.42 10.76 14.63
N THR A 290 -1.30 10.88 13.93
CA THR A 290 -1.31 10.97 12.45
C THR A 290 -1.12 9.61 11.77
N ALA A 291 -2.18 8.79 11.76
CA ALA A 291 -2.52 7.80 10.72
C ALA A 291 -3.61 6.85 11.26
N GLU A 292 -4.83 6.89 10.72
CA GLU A 292 -5.86 5.90 11.06
C GLU A 292 -5.72 4.67 10.16
N GLU A 293 -4.77 3.81 10.55
CA GLU A 293 -4.75 2.38 10.25
C GLU A 293 -6.13 1.75 10.47
N ILE A 294 -6.52 0.76 9.65
CA ILE A 294 -7.70 -0.07 9.93
C ILE A 294 -7.44 -0.83 11.24
N LYS A 295 -7.88 -0.25 12.36
CA LYS A 295 -7.83 -0.88 13.67
C LYS A 295 -9.03 -1.79 13.81
N VAL A 296 -8.85 -3.07 13.52
CA VAL A 296 -9.83 -4.13 13.74
C VAL A 296 -9.19 -5.18 14.66
N PRO A 297 -9.91 -5.73 15.65
CA PRO A 297 -9.39 -6.81 16.49
C PRO A 297 -9.19 -8.09 15.66
N SER A 298 -8.33 -8.97 16.15
CA SER A 298 -8.07 -10.27 15.51
C SER A 298 -9.32 -11.16 15.47
N VAL A 299 -9.34 -12.15 14.58
CA VAL A 299 -10.43 -13.13 14.46
C VAL A 299 -10.71 -13.82 15.80
N SER A 300 -9.66 -14.23 16.51
CA SER A 300 -9.77 -14.89 17.80
C SER A 300 -10.32 -13.96 18.89
N GLU A 301 -9.93 -12.68 18.92
CA GLU A 301 -10.55 -11.70 19.81
C GLU A 301 -12.02 -11.47 19.48
N LEU A 302 -12.34 -11.25 18.20
CA LEU A 302 -13.72 -11.04 17.75
C LEU A 302 -14.61 -12.25 18.08
N ARG A 303 -14.10 -13.47 17.90
CA ARG A 303 -14.83 -14.71 18.22
C ARG A 303 -14.94 -14.95 19.72
N ASP A 304 -13.84 -14.93 20.45
CA ASP A 304 -13.79 -15.38 21.85
C ASP A 304 -14.32 -14.32 22.82
N ILE A 305 -14.16 -13.03 22.50
CA ILE A 305 -14.56 -11.93 23.37
C ILE A 305 -15.92 -11.39 22.93
N ALA A 306 -16.10 -11.09 21.65
CA ALA A 306 -17.32 -10.46 21.14
C ALA A 306 -18.37 -11.44 20.58
N GLY A 307 -18.04 -12.73 20.47
CA GLY A 307 -18.96 -13.76 19.97
C GLY A 307 -19.25 -13.67 18.48
N VAL A 308 -18.36 -13.03 17.71
CA VAL A 308 -18.49 -12.92 16.25
C VAL A 308 -18.16 -14.26 15.60
N LYS A 309 -19.03 -14.72 14.70
CA LYS A 309 -18.81 -15.90 13.87
C LYS A 309 -18.31 -15.45 12.51
N PHE A 310 -17.36 -16.20 11.96
CA PHE A 310 -16.85 -15.96 10.62
C PHE A 310 -17.40 -17.05 9.71
N HIS A 311 -17.84 -16.69 8.51
CA HIS A 311 -18.36 -17.62 7.52
C HIS A 311 -17.83 -17.26 6.13
N LEU A 312 -17.68 -18.27 5.28
CA LEU A 312 -17.46 -18.04 3.86
C LEU A 312 -18.68 -17.33 3.25
N SER A 313 -18.44 -16.27 2.49
CA SER A 313 -19.53 -15.55 1.84
C SER A 313 -20.22 -16.42 0.79
N PRO A 314 -21.57 -16.42 0.71
CA PRO A 314 -22.32 -17.30 -0.18
C PRO A 314 -22.29 -16.87 -1.65
N THR A 315 -21.79 -15.67 -1.95
CA THR A 315 -21.75 -15.09 -3.29
C THR A 315 -20.30 -14.95 -3.80
N ASP A 316 -20.12 -14.98 -5.12
CA ASP A 316 -18.80 -14.84 -5.77
C ASP A 316 -18.45 -13.37 -6.06
N GLY A 317 -18.70 -12.45 -5.11
CA GLY A 317 -18.49 -10.99 -5.32
C GLY A 317 -17.04 -10.50 -5.18
N GLY A 318 -16.05 -11.40 -5.26
CA GLY A 318 -14.64 -11.07 -5.10
C GLY A 318 -14.30 -10.39 -3.78
N ILE A 319 -13.30 -9.50 -3.80
CA ILE A 319 -12.77 -8.81 -2.60
C ILE A 319 -13.78 -7.85 -1.94
N ARG A 320 -14.82 -7.41 -2.66
CA ARG A 320 -15.86 -6.51 -2.15
C ARG A 320 -16.89 -7.21 -1.28
N ASN A 321 -16.94 -8.54 -1.35
CA ASN A 321 -17.96 -9.35 -0.71
C ASN A 321 -17.67 -9.61 0.78
N ILE A 322 -17.45 -8.53 1.52
CA ILE A 322 -17.25 -8.53 2.96
C ILE A 322 -18.46 -7.84 3.58
N ASN A 323 -19.18 -8.56 4.43
CA ASN A 323 -20.29 -7.98 5.17
C ASN A 323 -20.31 -8.48 6.62
N PHE A 324 -20.98 -7.73 7.47
CA PHE A 324 -21.25 -8.11 8.84
C PHE A 324 -22.74 -7.96 9.14
N VAL A 325 -23.36 -9.06 9.55
CA VAL A 325 -24.75 -9.08 10.00
C VAL A 325 -24.76 -8.86 11.51
N GLY A 326 -25.35 -7.72 11.90
CA GLY A 326 -25.18 -7.04 13.19
C GLY A 326 -25.61 -7.77 14.47
N GLU A 327 -26.01 -6.99 15.49
CA GLU A 327 -25.96 -7.35 16.92
C GLU A 327 -26.65 -8.68 17.32
N ASN A 328 -27.63 -9.15 16.55
CA ASN A 328 -28.37 -10.40 16.81
C ASN A 328 -27.66 -11.66 16.28
N GLU A 329 -27.11 -11.61 15.06
CA GLU A 329 -26.49 -12.77 14.42
C GLU A 329 -24.98 -12.83 14.68
N ARG A 330 -24.34 -11.65 14.67
CA ARG A 330 -22.90 -11.45 14.83
C ARG A 330 -22.09 -12.31 13.86
N SER A 331 -22.52 -12.35 12.60
CA SER A 331 -21.86 -13.12 11.55
C SER A 331 -21.12 -12.19 10.60
N CYS A 332 -19.82 -12.41 10.44
CA CYS A 332 -18.98 -11.76 9.45
C CYS A 332 -18.75 -12.72 8.29
N TYR A 333 -19.12 -12.30 7.08
CA TYR A 333 -18.95 -13.08 5.86
C TYR A 333 -17.76 -12.53 5.08
N LEU A 334 -16.83 -13.40 4.71
CA LEU A 334 -15.60 -13.06 4.00
C LEU A 334 -15.48 -13.84 2.70
N PRO A 335 -14.90 -13.26 1.64
CA PRO A 335 -14.62 -14.00 0.42
C PRO A 335 -13.47 -14.99 0.64
N VAL A 336 -13.45 -16.05 -0.17
CA VAL A 336 -12.35 -17.01 -0.15
C VAL A 336 -11.06 -16.39 -0.69
N ILE A 337 -9.94 -16.72 -0.05
CA ILE A 337 -8.58 -16.42 -0.52
C ILE A 337 -7.76 -17.72 -0.56
N THR A 338 -7.05 -17.93 -1.67
CA THR A 338 -6.17 -19.10 -1.88
C THR A 338 -4.73 -18.66 -1.72
N LEU A 339 -4.04 -19.19 -0.70
CA LEU A 339 -2.68 -18.79 -0.35
C LEU A 339 -1.68 -19.93 -0.61
N ASN A 340 -0.66 -19.60 -1.38
CA ASN A 340 0.47 -20.44 -1.76
C ASN A 340 1.80 -19.70 -1.56
N ILE A 341 2.91 -20.34 -1.93
CA ILE A 341 4.27 -19.78 -1.78
C ILE A 341 4.49 -18.46 -2.54
N ASP A 342 3.76 -18.20 -3.63
CA ASP A 342 3.90 -17.00 -4.45
C ASP A 342 2.95 -15.87 -4.01
N SER A 343 1.98 -16.16 -3.13
CA SER A 343 0.91 -15.23 -2.77
C SER A 343 1.42 -13.95 -2.12
N GLU A 344 2.50 -14.01 -1.33
CA GLU A 344 3.08 -12.80 -0.74
C GLU A 344 3.64 -11.85 -1.81
N VAL A 345 4.33 -12.41 -2.82
CA VAL A 345 4.87 -11.64 -3.95
C VAL A 345 3.74 -10.96 -4.69
N ILE A 346 2.69 -11.72 -5.03
CA ILE A 346 1.55 -11.22 -5.79
C ILE A 346 0.81 -10.12 -5.03
N LEU A 347 0.47 -10.34 -3.76
CA LEU A 347 -0.26 -9.36 -2.95
C LEU A 347 0.52 -8.06 -2.80
N ARG A 348 1.82 -8.13 -2.48
CA ARG A 348 2.67 -6.95 -2.31
C ARG A 348 2.84 -6.15 -3.59
N ASN A 349 2.99 -6.82 -4.74
CA ASN A 349 3.13 -6.13 -6.03
C ASN A 349 1.81 -5.51 -6.49
N LEU A 350 0.68 -6.18 -6.27
CA LEU A 350 -0.64 -5.62 -6.58
C LEU A 350 -0.97 -4.41 -5.69
N VAL A 351 -0.71 -4.49 -4.39
CA VAL A 351 -0.90 -3.35 -3.46
C VAL A 351 0.01 -2.18 -3.83
N ALA A 352 1.28 -2.44 -4.15
CA ALA A 352 2.18 -1.39 -4.59
C ALA A 352 1.72 -0.76 -5.91
N TYR A 353 1.26 -1.57 -6.86
CA TYR A 353 0.69 -1.10 -8.13
C TYR A 353 -0.52 -0.19 -7.89
N GLU A 354 -1.51 -0.63 -7.11
CA GLU A 354 -2.72 0.14 -6.82
C GLU A 354 -2.39 1.48 -6.13
N GLN A 355 -1.52 1.46 -5.11
CA GLN A 355 -1.10 2.68 -4.40
C GLN A 355 -0.33 3.66 -5.29
N LEU A 356 0.54 3.15 -6.16
CA LEU A 356 1.34 3.99 -7.06
C LEU A 356 0.48 4.55 -8.20
N MET A 357 -0.44 3.77 -8.76
CA MET A 357 -1.44 4.25 -9.72
C MET A 357 -2.29 5.37 -9.10
N ALA A 358 -2.85 5.15 -7.90
CA ALA A 358 -3.64 6.17 -7.21
C ALA A 358 -2.84 7.45 -6.93
N LYS A 359 -1.56 7.33 -6.55
CA LYS A 359 -0.71 8.48 -6.19
C LYS A 359 -0.19 9.26 -7.39
N LYS A 360 0.22 8.57 -8.46
CA LYS A 360 0.97 9.16 -9.59
C LYS A 360 0.08 9.45 -10.79
N SER A 361 -1.08 8.81 -10.91
CA SER A 361 -2.03 9.15 -11.95
C SER A 361 -2.85 10.36 -11.53
N PHE A 362 -2.56 11.50 -12.15
CA PHE A 362 -3.34 12.73 -11.97
C PHE A 362 -4.71 12.67 -12.68
N THR A 363 -4.98 11.62 -13.46
CA THR A 363 -6.09 11.56 -14.42
C THR A 363 -7.00 10.34 -14.25
N THR A 364 -6.65 9.36 -13.40
CA THR A 364 -7.46 8.14 -13.24
C THR A 364 -7.88 7.96 -11.78
N GLY A 365 -9.19 7.86 -11.54
CA GLY A 365 -9.78 7.63 -10.21
C GLY A 365 -9.58 6.20 -9.71
N TYR A 366 -8.34 5.72 -9.67
CA TYR A 366 -8.01 4.42 -9.10
C TYR A 366 -8.39 4.41 -7.62
N GLY A 367 -9.28 3.48 -7.27
CA GLY A 367 -9.59 3.17 -5.87
C GLY A 367 -8.40 2.54 -5.17
N LEU A 368 -8.54 2.36 -3.86
CA LEU A 368 -7.56 1.65 -3.04
C LEU A 368 -8.20 0.41 -2.41
N GLU A 369 -9.09 -0.24 -3.16
CA GLU A 369 -9.97 -1.28 -2.65
C GLU A 369 -9.24 -2.57 -2.30
N LEU A 370 -8.24 -2.94 -3.12
CA LEU A 370 -7.39 -4.08 -2.82
C LEU A 370 -6.52 -3.79 -1.60
N THR A 371 -5.97 -2.58 -1.49
CA THR A 371 -5.21 -2.12 -0.33
C THR A 371 -6.08 -2.18 0.93
N GLU A 372 -7.32 -1.68 0.89
CA GLU A 372 -8.24 -1.75 2.04
C GLU A 372 -8.55 -3.20 2.43
N TYR A 373 -8.78 -4.09 1.46
CA TYR A 373 -8.97 -5.51 1.70
C TYR A 373 -7.75 -6.13 2.40
N VAL A 374 -6.55 -5.88 1.87
CA VAL A 374 -5.31 -6.43 2.43
C VAL A 374 -5.06 -5.88 3.83
N ASP A 375 -5.24 -4.58 4.06
CA ASP A 375 -5.12 -3.96 5.38
C ASP A 375 -6.11 -4.57 6.38
N PHE A 376 -7.35 -4.84 5.96
CA PHE A 376 -8.34 -5.51 6.78
C PHE A 376 -7.92 -6.94 7.14
N MET A 377 -7.42 -7.72 6.17
CA MET A 377 -6.90 -9.08 6.42
C MET A 377 -5.69 -9.06 7.36
N CYS A 378 -4.77 -8.10 7.20
CA CYS A 378 -3.66 -7.85 8.13
C CYS A 378 -4.15 -7.46 9.53
N GLY A 379 -5.32 -6.82 9.63
CA GLY A 379 -5.98 -6.46 10.87
C GLY A 379 -6.52 -7.67 11.63
N ILE A 380 -7.24 -8.55 10.94
CA ILE A 380 -7.94 -9.67 11.59
C ILE A 380 -7.05 -10.90 11.81
N ILE A 381 -5.92 -11.02 11.11
CA ILE A 381 -4.96 -12.14 11.26
C ILE A 381 -3.75 -11.66 12.05
N ASP A 382 -3.62 -12.08 13.31
CA ASP A 382 -2.45 -11.76 14.15
C ASP A 382 -1.67 -13.03 14.58
N SER A 383 -2.36 -14.16 14.67
CA SER A 383 -1.85 -15.40 15.23
C SER A 383 -2.22 -16.63 14.40
N VAL A 384 -1.52 -17.76 14.65
CA VAL A 384 -1.82 -19.05 14.02
C VAL A 384 -3.25 -19.51 14.32
N LYS A 385 -3.79 -19.12 15.48
CA LYS A 385 -5.17 -19.41 15.86
C LYS A 385 -6.15 -18.72 14.93
N ASP A 386 -5.91 -17.47 14.55
CA ASP A 386 -6.78 -16.73 13.62
C ASP A 386 -6.85 -17.43 12.26
N VAL A 387 -5.69 -17.84 11.74
CA VAL A 387 -5.61 -18.59 10.47
C VAL A 387 -6.34 -19.92 10.57
N TRP A 388 -6.19 -20.65 11.68
CA TRP A 388 -6.91 -21.90 11.89
C TRP A 388 -8.43 -21.68 11.88
N LEU A 389 -8.93 -20.67 12.58
CA LEU A 389 -10.36 -20.35 12.63
C LEU A 389 -10.92 -20.02 11.22
N LEU A 390 -10.17 -19.27 10.41
CA LEU A 390 -10.57 -18.93 9.03
C LEU A 390 -10.50 -20.14 8.08
N ARG A 391 -9.58 -21.08 8.31
CA ARG A 391 -9.47 -22.33 7.52
C ARG A 391 -10.62 -23.29 7.79
N GLU A 392 -11.05 -23.43 9.04
CA GLU A 392 -12.21 -24.27 9.39
C GLU A 392 -13.48 -23.81 8.64
N GLU A 393 -13.62 -22.51 8.43
CA GLU A 393 -14.73 -21.89 7.68
C GLU A 393 -14.47 -21.78 6.17
N LYS A 394 -13.35 -22.33 5.68
CA LYS A 394 -12.92 -22.31 4.26
C LYS A 394 -12.76 -20.91 3.65
N ILE A 395 -12.56 -19.90 4.49
CA ILE A 395 -12.26 -18.53 4.06
C ILE A 395 -10.82 -18.46 3.54
N ILE A 396 -9.88 -19.12 4.23
CA ILE A 396 -8.52 -19.31 3.76
C ILE A 396 -8.36 -20.75 3.28
N ILE A 397 -7.91 -20.92 2.04
CA ILE A 397 -7.52 -22.22 1.47
C ILE A 397 -6.11 -22.13 0.87
N GLY A 398 -5.59 -23.24 0.37
CA GLY A 398 -4.26 -23.34 -0.24
C GLY A 398 -3.26 -24.12 0.60
N ASP A 399 -2.03 -24.18 0.11
CA ASP A 399 -0.94 -25.05 0.61
C ASP A 399 0.05 -24.31 1.53
N LEU A 400 -0.05 -22.99 1.68
CA LEU A 400 0.82 -22.22 2.56
C LEU A 400 0.62 -22.62 4.04
N GLY A 401 1.69 -22.71 4.82
CA GLY A 401 1.63 -23.07 6.25
C GLY A 401 0.96 -21.97 7.09
N ASN A 402 0.30 -22.33 8.21
CA ASN A 402 -0.38 -21.34 9.06
C ASN A 402 0.59 -20.28 9.62
N GLU A 403 1.80 -20.68 10.02
CA GLU A 403 2.83 -19.73 10.48
C GLU A 403 3.27 -18.77 9.38
N ASP A 404 3.37 -19.26 8.14
CA ASP A 404 3.80 -18.45 7.01
C ASP A 404 2.69 -17.49 6.56
N ILE A 405 1.42 -17.88 6.69
CA ILE A 405 0.27 -16.97 6.49
C ILE A 405 0.29 -15.83 7.50
N VAL A 406 0.58 -16.12 8.78
CA VAL A 406 0.71 -15.08 9.81
C VAL A 406 1.88 -14.15 9.47
N LYS A 407 3.05 -14.69 9.12
CA LYS A 407 4.21 -13.89 8.71
C LYS A 407 3.92 -13.04 7.47
N LEU A 408 3.16 -13.57 6.51
CA LEU A 408 2.73 -12.84 5.32
C LEU A 408 1.91 -11.62 5.71
N PHE A 409 0.79 -11.80 6.41
CA PHE A 409 -0.12 -10.68 6.72
C PHE A 409 0.45 -9.71 7.77
N ASN A 410 1.19 -10.20 8.76
CA ASN A 410 1.88 -9.31 9.71
C ASN A 410 3.10 -8.61 9.07
N GLY A 411 3.64 -9.16 7.99
CA GLY A 411 4.77 -8.59 7.25
C GLY A 411 4.34 -7.59 6.19
N ILE A 412 3.12 -7.64 5.67
CA ILE A 412 2.59 -6.63 4.76
C ILE A 412 2.28 -5.39 5.61
N GLY A 413 3.11 -4.35 5.47
CA GLY A 413 2.90 -3.10 6.20
C GLY A 413 1.53 -2.50 5.89
N ARG A 414 0.78 -2.14 6.94
CA ARG A 414 -0.55 -1.54 6.80
C ARG A 414 -0.45 -0.13 6.23
N SER A 415 -1.32 0.22 5.28
CA SER A 415 -1.21 1.49 4.56
C SER A 415 -1.50 2.70 5.46
N GLN A 416 -0.73 3.78 5.29
CA GLN A 416 -0.90 5.05 6.02
C GLN A 416 -1.75 6.07 5.25
N GLY A 417 -2.58 5.61 4.31
CA GLY A 417 -3.35 6.46 3.41
C GLY A 417 -4.66 6.95 4.02
N LYS A 418 -4.92 8.26 3.97
CA LYS A 418 -6.28 8.80 4.16
C LYS A 418 -7.11 8.54 2.90
N MET A 419 -7.90 7.48 2.91
CA MET A 419 -8.97 7.33 1.92
C MET A 419 -10.19 8.14 2.37
N ASN A 420 -10.56 9.16 1.60
CA ASN A 420 -11.67 10.07 1.92
C ASN A 420 -13.07 9.46 1.64
N ARG A 421 -13.19 8.13 1.52
CA ARG A 421 -14.44 7.43 1.17
C ARG A 421 -14.85 6.46 2.29
N VAL A 422 -16.14 6.43 2.60
CA VAL A 422 -16.73 5.38 3.44
C VAL A 422 -17.01 4.17 2.53
N SER A 423 -16.00 3.32 2.32
CA SER A 423 -16.20 2.03 1.64
C SER A 423 -17.10 1.10 2.46
N ASP A 424 -17.74 0.13 1.81
CA ASP A 424 -18.58 -0.86 2.52
C ASP A 424 -17.75 -1.73 3.48
N LEU A 425 -16.48 -1.96 3.14
CA LEU A 425 -15.52 -2.57 4.05
C LEU A 425 -15.30 -1.71 5.31
N ARG A 426 -15.11 -0.38 5.18
CA ARG A 426 -15.00 0.50 6.34
C ARG A 426 -16.26 0.52 7.19
N LYS A 427 -17.46 0.43 6.59
CA LYS A 427 -18.72 0.27 7.35
C LYS A 427 -18.72 -1.04 8.13
N THR A 428 -18.28 -2.13 7.51
CA THR A 428 -18.16 -3.45 8.16
C THR A 428 -17.16 -3.39 9.32
N VAL A 429 -15.98 -2.80 9.13
CA VAL A 429 -14.98 -2.59 10.19
C VAL A 429 -15.56 -1.78 11.33
N TYR A 430 -16.27 -0.68 11.04
CA TYR A 430 -16.91 0.13 12.07
C TYR A 430 -17.92 -0.67 12.89
N GLN A 431 -18.75 -1.50 12.24
CA GLN A 431 -19.72 -2.34 12.94
C GLN A 431 -19.05 -3.43 13.80
N LEU A 432 -18.00 -4.09 13.28
CA LEU A 432 -17.20 -5.06 14.04
C LEU A 432 -16.60 -4.41 15.30
N ASN A 433 -15.99 -3.23 15.13
CA ASN A 433 -15.43 -2.47 16.24
C ASN A 433 -16.48 -2.05 17.26
N LYS A 434 -17.67 -1.63 16.82
CA LYS A 434 -18.77 -1.28 17.72
C LYS A 434 -19.20 -2.47 18.58
N VAL A 435 -19.31 -3.67 17.99
CA VAL A 435 -19.67 -4.89 18.74
C VAL A 435 -18.55 -5.30 19.69
N TYR A 436 -17.29 -5.22 19.26
CA TYR A 436 -16.15 -5.52 20.13
C TYR A 436 -16.08 -4.57 21.32
N GLN A 437 -16.15 -3.25 21.08
CA GLN A 437 -16.04 -2.23 22.12
C GLN A 437 -17.22 -2.20 23.08
N SER A 438 -18.41 -2.62 22.64
CA SER A 438 -19.59 -2.74 23.52
C SER A 438 -19.57 -3.99 24.40
N THR A 439 -18.60 -4.88 24.23
CA THR A 439 -18.47 -6.08 25.06
C THR A 439 -18.02 -5.72 26.48
N PRO A 440 -18.72 -6.17 27.55
CA PRO A 440 -18.43 -5.79 28.93
C PRO A 440 -16.97 -6.03 29.36
N ARG A 441 -16.38 -7.13 28.91
CA ARG A 441 -14.98 -7.49 29.21
C ARG A 441 -13.99 -6.44 28.67
N VAL A 442 -14.17 -6.01 27.42
CA VAL A 442 -13.34 -4.97 26.78
C VAL A 442 -13.53 -3.63 27.48
N TRP A 443 -14.76 -3.29 27.83
CA TRP A 443 -15.06 -2.07 28.58
C TRP A 443 -14.35 -2.03 29.95
N VAL A 444 -14.43 -3.12 30.73
CA VAL A 444 -13.74 -3.24 32.03
C VAL A 444 -12.23 -3.10 31.85
N GLU A 445 -11.65 -3.78 30.85
CA GLU A 445 -10.21 -3.75 30.61
C GLU A 445 -9.71 -2.37 30.17
N LYS A 446 -10.49 -1.68 29.33
CA LYS A 446 -10.22 -0.29 28.93
C LYS A 446 -10.25 0.65 30.14
N GLN A 447 -11.23 0.48 31.03
CA GLN A 447 -11.37 1.28 32.25
C GLN A 447 -10.23 1.02 33.25
N LEU A 448 -9.78 -0.24 33.38
CA LEU A 448 -8.62 -0.60 34.20
C LEU A 448 -7.33 -0.01 33.64
N ARG A 449 -7.11 -0.06 32.32
CA ARG A 449 -5.95 0.57 31.67
C ARG A 449 -5.96 2.10 31.81
N ALA A 450 -7.12 2.74 31.66
CA ALA A 450 -7.25 4.19 31.88
C ALA A 450 -6.92 4.56 33.33
N SER A 451 -7.45 3.80 34.30
CA SER A 451 -7.15 3.96 35.72
C SER A 451 -5.66 3.75 36.01
N ALA A 452 -5.02 2.75 35.41
CA ALA A 452 -3.58 2.49 35.60
C ALA A 452 -2.71 3.64 35.05
N LYS A 453 -3.05 4.20 33.88
CA LYS A 453 -2.39 5.40 33.33
C LYS A 453 -2.56 6.60 34.26
N MET A 454 -3.76 6.82 34.78
CA MET A 454 -4.05 7.90 35.75
C MET A 454 -3.25 7.72 37.05
N ILE A 455 -3.19 6.50 37.58
CA ILE A 455 -2.38 6.17 38.77
C ILE A 455 -0.90 6.44 38.52
N THR A 456 -0.38 6.03 37.36
CA THR A 456 1.04 6.22 37.00
C THR A 456 1.37 7.71 36.86
N PHE A 457 0.45 8.49 36.29
CA PHE A 457 0.55 9.95 36.22
C PHE A 457 0.56 10.59 37.62
N LEU A 458 -0.33 10.17 38.52
CA LEU A 458 -0.39 10.66 39.91
C LEU A 458 0.88 10.33 40.70
N ILE A 459 1.45 9.13 40.51
CA ILE A 459 2.73 8.72 41.12
C ILE A 459 3.87 9.61 40.62
N SER A 460 3.90 9.92 39.31
CA SER A 460 4.91 10.78 38.71
C SER A 460 4.86 12.21 39.28
N ILE A 461 3.67 12.80 39.38
CA ILE A 461 3.48 14.13 40.00
C ILE A 461 3.93 14.11 41.46
N SER A 462 3.50 13.10 42.23
CA SER A 462 3.83 12.99 43.66
C SER A 462 5.34 12.89 43.88
N SER A 463 6.02 12.08 43.06
CA SER A 463 7.48 11.93 43.10
C SER A 463 8.20 13.24 42.77
N THR A 464 7.69 13.98 41.79
CA THR A 464 8.23 15.29 41.40
C THR A 464 8.08 16.31 42.54
N LEU A 465 6.91 16.37 43.19
CA LEU A 465 6.67 17.26 44.32
C LEU A 465 7.56 16.93 45.53
N ILE A 466 7.82 15.64 45.78
CA ILE A 466 8.75 15.20 46.84
C ILE A 466 10.17 15.70 46.54
N LEU A 467 10.65 15.54 45.30
CA LEU A 467 11.96 16.04 44.89
C LEU A 467 12.06 17.56 45.01
N ILE A 468 11.02 18.29 44.62
CA ILE A 468 10.95 19.76 44.79
C ILE A 468 11.08 20.13 46.27
N ARG A 469 10.33 19.43 47.14
CA ARG A 469 10.40 19.63 48.59
C ARG A 469 11.79 19.35 49.15
N GLU A 470 12.46 18.29 48.71
CA GLU A 470 13.81 17.95 49.15
C GLU A 470 14.85 18.98 48.71
N VAL A 471 14.78 19.47 47.46
CA VAL A 471 15.63 20.55 46.97
C VAL A 471 15.40 21.83 47.76
N TYR A 472 14.13 22.18 48.02
CA TYR A 472 13.78 23.35 48.82
C TYR A 472 14.29 23.25 50.27
N LEU A 473 14.14 22.09 50.91
CA LEU A 473 14.66 21.86 52.26
C LEU A 473 16.20 21.90 52.32
N LYS A 474 16.87 21.49 51.25
CA LYS A 474 18.34 21.54 51.14
C LYS A 474 18.85 22.98 51.01
N ASP A 475 18.15 23.83 50.28
CA ASP A 475 18.56 25.23 50.04
C ASP A 475 18.15 26.18 51.20
N TYR A 476 17.06 25.88 51.93
CA TYR A 476 16.50 26.80 52.95
C TYR A 476 16.50 26.27 54.40
N GLY A 477 16.78 24.99 54.65
CA GLY A 477 16.82 24.41 56.00
C GLY A 477 15.45 24.27 56.70
N LEU A 478 15.45 23.89 57.98
CA LEU A 478 14.24 23.55 58.78
C LEU A 478 13.36 24.74 59.20
N ASN A 479 13.73 25.98 58.89
CA ASN A 479 12.94 27.19 59.18
C ASN A 479 12.58 27.89 57.87
N PRO A 480 11.45 27.53 57.24
CA PRO A 480 10.97 28.25 56.07
C PRO A 480 10.47 29.65 56.47
N PRO A 481 10.47 30.63 55.55
CA PRO A 481 9.69 31.85 55.77
C PRO A 481 8.22 31.44 55.93
N ASN A 482 7.57 31.86 57.03
CA ASN A 482 6.18 31.50 57.39
C ASN A 482 5.24 31.53 56.19
N MET A 483 5.01 30.38 55.57
CA MET A 483 4.01 30.19 54.55
C MET A 483 2.89 29.41 55.20
N ASN A 484 1.89 30.13 55.69
CA ASN A 484 0.77 29.57 56.44
C ASN A 484 -0.15 28.83 55.46
N LEU A 485 0.11 27.53 55.28
CA LEU A 485 -0.61 26.67 54.33
C LEU A 485 -2.12 26.63 54.63
N ASP A 486 -2.50 26.82 55.91
CA ASP A 486 -3.89 26.91 56.36
C ASP A 486 -4.63 28.14 55.81
N ASP A 487 -3.95 29.27 55.62
CA ASP A 487 -4.58 30.48 55.08
C ASP A 487 -4.83 30.37 53.57
N ILE A 488 -3.92 29.69 52.84
CA ILE A 488 -4.10 29.45 51.41
C ILE A 488 -5.24 28.45 51.18
N VAL A 489 -5.26 27.34 51.93
CA VAL A 489 -6.34 26.33 51.83
C VAL A 489 -7.69 26.92 52.25
N ARG A 490 -7.76 27.77 53.29
CA ARG A 490 -9.01 28.49 53.65
C ARG A 490 -9.49 29.43 52.56
N THR A 491 -8.58 30.21 51.97
CA THR A 491 -8.94 31.21 50.97
C THR A 491 -9.45 30.52 49.70
N THR A 492 -8.82 29.42 49.29
CA THR A 492 -9.21 28.64 48.09
C THR A 492 -10.48 27.81 48.29
N LEU A 493 -10.75 27.28 49.49
CA LEU A 493 -12.01 26.58 49.79
C LEU A 493 -13.19 27.57 49.95
N SER A 494 -12.95 28.78 50.46
CA SER A 494 -14.00 29.80 50.61
C SER A 494 -14.53 30.33 49.28
N SER A 495 -13.69 30.35 48.23
CA SER A 495 -14.12 30.71 46.86
C SER A 495 -14.89 29.60 46.14
N PHE A 496 -14.88 28.38 46.68
CA PHE A 496 -15.52 27.21 46.06
C PHE A 496 -16.97 26.98 46.51
N PHE A 497 -17.38 27.50 47.66
CA PHE A 497 -18.74 27.28 48.23
C PHE A 497 -19.75 28.41 47.96
N HIS A 498 -19.42 29.38 47.10
CA HIS A 498 -20.33 30.47 46.69
C HIS A 498 -20.54 30.53 45.16
N LEU A 499 -20.75 29.37 44.52
CA LEU A 499 -21.31 29.25 43.17
C LEU A 499 -22.38 28.17 43.13
#